data_AF-A0A7Z0Q1T8-F1
#
_entry.id   AF-A0A7Z0Q1T8-F1
#
_cell.length_a   1.000
_cell.length_b   1.000
_cell.length_c   1.000
_cell.angle_alpha   90.00
_cell.angle_beta   90.00
_cell.angle_gamma   90.00
#
_symmetry.space_group_name_H-M   'P 1'
#
loop_
_entity.id
_entity.type
_entity.pdbx_description
1 polymer ?
#
loop_
_entity_poly.entity_id
_entity_poly.type
_entity_poly.pdbx_seq_one_letter_code
_entity_poly.pdbx_strand_id
1 'polypeptide(L)'
;MDTFPWEITLTVLGVVIPTVAGVYEFFFIGRKRLGYRIQMDTRAFGGEFAGARHPSLVLVRVENNGSVPVDVDDYMETDPVGLSIRFPRRRVVRAFDPTRRGPSSPTNAIPDLNRDPERADPDVLRLPRVPLNRNEHYKVLVLLDELDGDDAPDRDGDESDAVMVSRIKGGRVTRTRYRAGVSRGAVALITVMASLIVALYYVSGESSTAAVDCASGELTVVGSTAFRPVVEEAAASYREACRDAPGEVEIHIRAAGSQEGVRTLDEAGRGAGEDGPAMLAFSDGRKGDGHPQLLPRPVSFSLFTLVVGKEAGVQDLTPEQIRRIYSGRYRNWKDVGGEDLPIALVGRYSSSGSRRALEERVLGGATEPNFTSQDCRSRVARPDNPALRCERGSTDEVLDTVAAVPGALGYAEAHAAAAEADRLHLVRIDGQPAELDAADRGVYPYWATEYAYTYGQPPADSLVAGFLRYITLEVGQDVIREHGQRPCADLANPRLCRPS
;
A
#
# COMPACT_ATOMS: atom_id res chain seq x y z
N MET A 1 -12.02 32.12 -3.15
CA MET A 1 -13.10 31.61 -2.29
C MET A 1 -12.43 31.06 -1.06
N ASP A 2 -12.85 31.54 0.10
CA ASP A 2 -12.12 31.49 1.37
C ASP A 2 -11.64 30.09 1.76
N THR A 3 -10.39 30.04 2.20
CA THR A 3 -9.69 28.91 2.81
C THR A 3 -10.41 28.48 4.08
N PHE A 4 -11.35 27.54 3.97
CA PHE A 4 -11.95 26.90 5.12
C PHE A 4 -10.88 25.99 5.79
N PRO A 5 -10.54 26.18 7.07
CA PRO A 5 -9.41 25.49 7.70
C PRO A 5 -9.79 24.05 8.05
N TRP A 6 -9.67 23.17 7.05
CA TRP A 6 -10.05 21.76 7.16
C TRP A 6 -9.20 21.02 8.22
N GLU A 7 -7.94 21.41 8.38
CA GLU A 7 -7.04 20.86 9.40
C GLU A 7 -7.56 21.08 10.83
N ILE A 8 -8.09 22.29 11.11
CA ILE A 8 -8.69 22.61 12.41
C ILE A 8 -9.98 21.82 12.59
N THR A 9 -10.77 21.69 11.53
CA THR A 9 -12.05 20.97 11.56
C THR A 9 -11.86 19.48 11.86
N LEU A 10 -10.89 18.84 11.20
CA LEU A 10 -10.55 17.43 11.44
C LEU A 10 -9.99 17.19 12.84
N THR A 11 -9.15 18.10 13.34
CA THR A 11 -8.58 18.01 14.69
C THR A 11 -9.67 18.13 15.76
N VAL A 12 -10.60 19.07 15.58
CA VAL A 12 -11.75 19.23 16.48
C VAL A 12 -12.64 17.98 16.46
N LEU A 13 -12.93 17.42 15.28
CA LEU A 13 -13.71 16.18 15.17
C LEU A 13 -13.01 15.00 15.86
N GLY A 14 -11.69 14.88 15.71
CA GLY A 14 -10.88 13.84 16.35
C GLY A 14 -10.92 13.86 17.87
N VAL A 15 -11.18 15.01 18.50
CA VAL A 15 -11.33 15.15 19.96
C VAL A 15 -12.78 15.04 20.40
N VAL A 16 -13.70 15.66 19.67
CA VAL A 16 -15.12 15.73 20.05
C VAL A 16 -15.78 14.34 19.98
N ILE A 17 -15.51 13.55 18.94
CA ILE A 17 -16.13 12.23 18.76
C ILE A 17 -15.80 11.28 19.92
N PRO A 18 -14.53 11.05 20.32
CA PRO A 18 -14.23 10.17 21.46
C PRO A 18 -14.70 10.76 22.78
N THR A 19 -14.71 12.10 22.95
CA THR A 19 -15.23 12.73 24.17
C THR A 19 -16.74 12.48 24.31
N VAL A 20 -17.51 12.66 23.24
CA VAL A 20 -18.95 12.38 23.21
C VAL A 20 -19.23 10.89 23.41
N ALA A 21 -18.42 10.01 22.81
CA ALA A 21 -18.53 8.56 23.03
C ALA A 21 -18.28 8.17 24.50
N GLY A 22 -17.23 8.73 25.13
CA GLY A 22 -16.92 8.49 26.55
C GLY A 22 -17.99 9.04 27.50
N VAL A 23 -18.53 10.24 27.22
CA VAL A 23 -19.66 10.81 27.97
C VAL A 23 -20.92 9.95 27.81
N TYR A 24 -21.19 9.46 26.60
CA TYR A 24 -22.33 8.58 26.34
C TYR A 24 -22.23 7.27 27.13
N GLU A 25 -21.06 6.65 27.15
CA GLU A 25 -20.81 5.43 27.93
C GLU A 25 -20.96 5.69 29.44
N PHE A 26 -20.39 6.77 29.95
CA PHE A 26 -20.48 7.10 31.37
C PHE A 26 -21.91 7.38 31.85
N PHE A 27 -22.72 8.14 31.09
CA PHE A 27 -24.04 8.58 31.55
C PHE A 27 -25.18 7.62 31.21
N PHE A 28 -25.08 6.86 30.11
CA PHE A 28 -26.20 6.05 29.61
C PHE A 28 -26.00 4.54 29.76
N ILE A 29 -24.75 4.05 29.77
CA ILE A 29 -24.44 2.63 29.89
C ILE A 29 -24.41 2.20 31.36
N GLY A 30 -23.94 3.02 32.31
CA GLY A 30 -23.79 2.67 33.74
C GLY A 30 -25.06 2.53 34.61
N ARG A 31 -26.27 2.37 34.04
CA ARG A 31 -27.52 2.22 34.83
C ARG A 31 -27.99 0.77 34.91
N LYS A 32 -28.42 0.34 36.11
CA LYS A 32 -29.04 -0.97 36.35
C LYS A 32 -30.41 -1.03 35.65
N ARG A 33 -30.65 -2.08 34.85
CA ARG A 33 -31.92 -2.26 34.11
C ARG A 33 -32.37 -3.71 34.21
N LEU A 34 -33.45 -3.95 34.94
CA LEU A 34 -34.11 -5.25 34.92
C LEU A 34 -35.19 -5.27 33.83
N GLY A 35 -35.16 -6.30 33.00
CA GLY A 35 -36.24 -6.65 32.10
C GLY A 35 -37.11 -7.74 32.70
N TYR A 36 -38.41 -7.67 32.43
CA TYR A 36 -39.28 -8.82 32.59
C TYR A 36 -40.12 -9.04 31.34
N ARG A 37 -40.40 -10.31 31.04
CA ARG A 37 -41.29 -10.71 29.94
C ARG A 37 -42.09 -11.95 30.30
N ILE A 38 -43.34 -11.97 29.85
CA ILE A 38 -44.21 -13.15 29.90
C ILE A 38 -43.92 -13.97 28.65
N GLN A 39 -43.38 -15.17 28.83
CA GLN A 39 -43.02 -16.07 27.73
C GLN A 39 -44.13 -17.05 27.39
N MET A 40 -45.00 -17.33 28.36
CA MET A 40 -46.15 -18.22 28.23
C MET A 40 -47.24 -17.69 29.14
N ASP A 41 -48.47 -17.65 28.66
CA ASP A 41 -49.70 -17.45 29.43
C ASP A 41 -50.74 -18.37 28.80
N THR A 42 -51.06 -19.48 29.46
CA THR A 42 -51.88 -20.53 28.86
C THR A 42 -52.84 -21.09 29.89
N ARG A 43 -54.13 -21.12 29.55
CA ARG A 43 -55.15 -21.81 30.34
C ARG A 43 -54.91 -23.32 30.28
N ALA A 44 -54.90 -23.98 31.43
CA ALA A 44 -54.82 -25.43 31.48
C ALA A 44 -56.21 -26.02 31.17
N PHE A 45 -56.25 -27.04 30.32
CA PHE A 45 -57.49 -27.72 29.92
C PHE A 45 -57.71 -28.97 30.77
N GLY A 46 -58.86 -29.06 31.43
CA GLY A 46 -59.21 -30.15 32.38
C GLY A 46 -59.46 -29.59 33.78
N GLY A 47 -60.40 -30.20 34.53
CA GLY A 47 -60.87 -29.71 35.84
C GLY A 47 -59.80 -29.57 36.93
N GLU A 48 -60.25 -29.17 38.13
CA GLU A 48 -59.46 -28.69 39.28
C GLU A 48 -58.02 -29.24 39.36
N PHE A 49 -57.03 -28.34 39.21
CA PHE A 49 -55.61 -28.71 39.20
C PHE A 49 -54.89 -28.08 40.39
N ALA A 50 -54.35 -28.92 41.29
CA ALA A 50 -53.60 -28.49 42.47
C ALA A 50 -54.33 -27.44 43.36
N GLY A 51 -55.67 -27.52 43.44
CA GLY A 51 -56.53 -26.63 44.24
C GLY A 51 -57.04 -25.37 43.50
N ALA A 52 -56.78 -25.25 42.21
CA ALA A 52 -57.27 -24.15 41.35
C ALA A 52 -58.46 -24.62 40.49
N ARG A 53 -59.55 -23.83 40.44
CA ARG A 53 -60.78 -24.18 39.70
C ARG A 53 -60.67 -23.88 38.20
N HIS A 54 -60.03 -22.77 37.86
CA HIS A 54 -59.78 -22.30 36.49
C HIS A 54 -58.27 -22.02 36.30
N PRO A 55 -57.44 -23.07 36.25
CA PRO A 55 -55.99 -22.93 36.26
C PRO A 55 -55.43 -22.27 34.99
N SER A 56 -54.53 -21.29 35.16
CA SER A 56 -53.67 -20.76 34.11
C SER A 56 -52.19 -20.82 34.51
N LEU A 57 -51.33 -21.16 33.56
CA LEU A 57 -49.89 -21.28 33.73
C LEU A 57 -49.18 -20.12 33.03
N VAL A 58 -48.40 -19.36 33.79
CA VAL A 58 -47.64 -18.21 33.30
C VAL A 58 -46.15 -18.43 33.52
N LEU A 59 -45.36 -18.38 32.44
CA LEU A 59 -43.90 -18.41 32.52
C LEU A 59 -43.34 -16.98 32.46
N VAL A 60 -42.87 -16.48 33.58
CA VAL A 60 -42.19 -15.20 33.68
C VAL A 60 -40.69 -15.40 33.53
N ARG A 61 -40.05 -14.58 32.69
CA ARG A 61 -38.59 -14.46 32.65
C ARG A 61 -38.18 -13.08 33.15
N VAL A 62 -37.30 -13.04 34.14
CA VAL A 62 -36.66 -11.83 34.65
C VAL A 62 -35.19 -11.85 34.25
N GLU A 63 -34.67 -10.76 33.70
CA GLU A 63 -33.32 -10.69 33.14
C GLU A 63 -32.65 -9.33 33.41
N ASN A 64 -31.32 -9.31 33.50
CA ASN A 64 -30.56 -8.07 33.56
C ASN A 64 -30.20 -7.58 32.14
N ASN A 65 -30.90 -6.54 31.69
CA ASN A 65 -30.68 -5.87 30.41
C ASN A 65 -29.79 -4.62 30.53
N GLY A 66 -29.23 -4.37 31.72
CA GLY A 66 -28.26 -3.32 31.96
C GLY A 66 -26.83 -3.78 31.67
N SER A 67 -25.88 -2.87 31.76
CA SER A 67 -24.44 -3.19 31.68
C SER A 67 -23.83 -3.52 33.05
N VAL A 68 -24.55 -3.20 34.14
CA VAL A 68 -24.11 -3.31 35.53
C VAL A 68 -24.84 -4.47 36.24
N PRO A 69 -24.16 -5.26 37.08
CA PRO A 69 -24.82 -6.31 37.87
C PRO A 69 -25.87 -5.74 38.83
N VAL A 70 -26.87 -6.55 39.14
CA VAL A 70 -27.90 -6.26 40.15
C VAL A 70 -27.66 -7.20 41.32
N ASP A 71 -27.36 -6.63 42.48
CA ASP A 71 -27.09 -7.34 43.73
C ASP A 71 -28.33 -7.40 44.63
N VAL A 72 -28.26 -8.20 45.69
CA VAL A 72 -29.36 -8.40 46.65
C VAL A 72 -29.81 -7.10 47.32
N ASP A 73 -28.89 -6.14 47.52
CA ASP A 73 -29.18 -4.85 48.16
C ASP A 73 -29.77 -3.79 47.22
N ASP A 74 -29.86 -4.09 45.91
CA ASP A 74 -30.44 -3.17 44.94
C ASP A 74 -31.98 -3.23 44.90
N TYR A 75 -32.57 -4.27 45.46
CA TYR A 75 -34.02 -4.43 45.53
C TYR A 75 -34.60 -3.51 46.60
N MET A 76 -35.58 -2.69 46.23
CA MET A 76 -36.19 -1.71 47.15
C MET A 76 -37.34 -2.28 47.99
N GLU A 77 -37.75 -3.51 47.74
CA GLU A 77 -38.78 -4.21 48.50
C GLU A 77 -38.23 -4.68 49.86
N THR A 78 -39.10 -4.96 50.83
CA THR A 78 -38.67 -5.43 52.17
C THR A 78 -38.26 -6.90 52.11
N ASP A 79 -37.10 -7.23 52.69
CA ASP A 79 -36.56 -8.60 52.77
C ASP A 79 -37.61 -9.55 53.40
N PRO A 80 -37.87 -10.75 52.84
CA PRO A 80 -37.18 -11.46 51.74
C PRO A 80 -37.63 -11.15 50.30
N VAL A 81 -38.53 -10.17 50.11
CA VAL A 81 -39.08 -9.85 48.79
C VAL A 81 -38.10 -8.98 48.00
N GLY A 82 -37.88 -9.33 46.74
CA GLY A 82 -37.08 -8.57 45.79
C GLY A 82 -37.93 -7.89 44.72
N LEU A 83 -38.81 -8.65 44.07
CA LEU A 83 -39.70 -8.14 43.02
C LEU A 83 -41.13 -8.63 43.23
N SER A 84 -42.09 -7.79 42.88
CA SER A 84 -43.52 -8.09 42.94
C SER A 84 -44.12 -7.91 41.54
N ILE A 85 -44.86 -8.92 41.09
CA ILE A 85 -45.54 -8.94 39.79
C ILE A 85 -47.03 -9.12 40.06
N ARG A 86 -47.84 -8.19 39.58
CA ARG A 86 -49.29 -8.25 39.69
C ARG A 86 -49.89 -8.97 38.48
N PHE A 87 -50.84 -9.85 38.74
CA PHE A 87 -51.65 -10.55 37.75
C PHE A 87 -53.12 -10.16 37.91
N PRO A 88 -53.63 -9.20 37.13
CA PRO A 88 -55.01 -8.75 37.23
C PRO A 88 -56.00 -9.92 37.13
N ARG A 89 -57.05 -9.90 37.99
CA ARG A 89 -58.13 -10.91 38.07
C ARG A 89 -57.69 -12.36 38.29
N ARG A 90 -56.43 -12.59 38.68
CA ARG A 90 -55.86 -13.92 38.82
C ARG A 90 -55.17 -14.07 40.17
N ARG A 91 -55.64 -15.00 40.99
CA ARG A 91 -55.01 -15.35 42.26
C ARG A 91 -53.75 -16.16 42.01
N VAL A 92 -52.67 -15.80 42.70
CA VAL A 92 -51.45 -16.61 42.70
C VAL A 92 -51.65 -17.83 43.58
N VAL A 93 -51.71 -19.02 42.96
CA VAL A 93 -51.86 -20.28 43.69
C VAL A 93 -50.51 -20.81 44.13
N ARG A 94 -49.54 -20.83 43.20
CA ARG A 94 -48.18 -21.33 43.48
C ARG A 94 -47.19 -20.84 42.43
N ALA A 95 -45.93 -20.70 42.82
CA ALA A 95 -44.83 -20.44 41.90
C ALA A 95 -43.77 -21.56 41.95
N PHE A 96 -43.18 -21.86 40.81
CA PHE A 96 -42.20 -22.92 40.60
C PHE A 96 -40.99 -22.38 39.85
N ASP A 97 -39.81 -22.90 40.15
CA ASP A 97 -38.63 -22.73 39.30
C ASP A 97 -38.61 -23.88 38.27
N PRO A 98 -38.86 -23.60 36.98
CA PRO A 98 -38.90 -24.63 35.93
C PRO A 98 -37.52 -25.19 35.58
N THR A 99 -36.44 -24.62 36.10
CA THR A 99 -35.06 -25.05 35.79
C THR A 99 -34.51 -26.09 36.76
N ARG A 100 -35.18 -26.36 37.89
CA ARG A 100 -34.80 -27.43 38.82
C ARG A 100 -35.25 -28.81 38.34
N ARG A 101 -34.34 -29.78 38.35
CA ARG A 101 -34.63 -31.23 38.26
C ARG A 101 -34.25 -31.90 39.60
N GLY A 102 -35.23 -32.52 40.28
CA GLY A 102 -35.00 -33.50 41.35
C GLY A 102 -34.75 -32.97 42.79
N PRO A 103 -34.86 -33.83 43.82
CA PRO A 103 -35.07 -33.43 45.22
C PRO A 103 -33.79 -33.19 46.07
N SER A 104 -32.60 -33.03 45.48
CA SER A 104 -31.36 -32.86 46.24
C SER A 104 -30.47 -31.75 45.69
N SER A 105 -30.89 -30.49 45.84
CA SER A 105 -29.99 -29.34 45.75
C SER A 105 -30.45 -28.22 46.71
N PRO A 106 -29.89 -28.16 47.92
CA PRO A 106 -30.28 -27.23 48.96
C PRO A 106 -29.40 -25.97 48.90
N THR A 107 -29.81 -24.99 48.11
CA THR A 107 -29.64 -23.55 48.37
C THR A 107 -30.42 -22.79 47.31
N ASN A 108 -31.29 -21.87 47.73
CA ASN A 108 -32.20 -21.07 46.90
C ASN A 108 -33.40 -21.87 46.33
N ALA A 109 -34.17 -22.52 47.21
CA ALA A 109 -35.60 -22.60 46.93
C ALA A 109 -36.08 -21.15 46.82
N ILE A 110 -36.82 -20.77 45.75
CA ILE A 110 -37.64 -19.56 45.84
C ILE A 110 -38.49 -19.78 47.10
N PRO A 111 -38.29 -19.01 48.19
CA PRO A 111 -39.11 -19.18 49.36
C PRO A 111 -40.55 -19.01 48.89
N ASP A 112 -41.48 -19.82 49.42
CA ASP A 112 -42.89 -19.66 49.05
C ASP A 112 -43.42 -18.40 49.76
N LEU A 113 -43.03 -17.24 49.21
CA LEU A 113 -43.30 -15.89 49.74
C LEU A 113 -44.78 -15.53 49.69
N ASN A 114 -45.60 -16.41 49.10
CA ASN A 114 -47.03 -16.25 48.91
C ASN A 114 -47.84 -17.29 49.72
N ARG A 115 -47.20 -18.06 50.62
CA ARG A 115 -47.86 -19.08 51.47
C ARG A 115 -48.48 -18.55 52.76
N ASP A 116 -48.22 -17.29 53.11
CA ASP A 116 -48.67 -16.66 54.35
C ASP A 116 -50.05 -16.01 54.17
N PRO A 117 -51.13 -16.56 54.78
CA PRO A 117 -52.51 -16.11 54.55
C PRO A 117 -52.83 -14.71 55.12
N GLU A 118 -51.98 -14.12 55.96
CA GLU A 118 -52.20 -12.77 56.53
C GLU A 118 -51.69 -11.62 55.63
N ARG A 119 -51.09 -11.91 54.45
CA ARG A 119 -50.57 -10.86 53.54
C ARG A 119 -51.55 -10.45 52.43
N ALA A 120 -51.91 -9.18 52.48
CA ALA A 120 -53.09 -8.50 51.94
C ALA A 120 -53.39 -8.49 50.41
N ASP A 121 -52.68 -9.21 49.53
CA ASP A 121 -52.98 -9.13 48.07
C ASP A 121 -52.89 -10.51 47.38
N PRO A 122 -54.03 -11.13 46.99
CA PRO A 122 -54.07 -12.45 46.36
C PRO A 122 -53.59 -12.46 44.90
N ASP A 123 -53.54 -11.30 44.24
CA ASP A 123 -53.20 -11.11 42.82
C ASP A 123 -51.72 -10.76 42.58
N VAL A 124 -50.89 -10.76 43.63
CA VAL A 124 -49.48 -10.35 43.57
C VAL A 124 -48.54 -11.53 43.80
N LEU A 125 -47.70 -11.82 42.81
CA LEU A 125 -46.58 -12.75 42.92
C LEU A 125 -45.37 -12.04 43.50
N ARG A 126 -44.95 -12.45 44.70
CA ARG A 126 -43.70 -11.99 45.33
C ARG A 126 -42.55 -12.94 44.96
N LEU A 127 -41.47 -12.38 44.44
CA LEU A 127 -40.24 -13.06 44.03
C LEU A 127 -39.08 -12.66 44.95
N PRO A 128 -38.13 -13.58 45.22
CA PRO A 128 -37.00 -13.30 46.10
C PRO A 128 -35.99 -12.37 45.43
N ARG A 129 -35.09 -11.84 46.25
CA ARG A 129 -33.90 -11.12 45.79
C ARG A 129 -32.92 -12.11 45.16
N VAL A 130 -32.65 -11.96 43.87
CA VAL A 130 -31.74 -12.86 43.13
C VAL A 130 -30.65 -12.01 42.49
N PRO A 131 -29.36 -12.19 42.85
CA PRO A 131 -28.29 -11.46 42.17
C PRO A 131 -28.25 -11.86 40.69
N LEU A 132 -28.08 -10.88 39.80
CA LEU A 132 -28.11 -11.06 38.35
C LEU A 132 -26.97 -10.29 37.67
N ASN A 133 -25.99 -11.02 37.11
CA ASN A 133 -24.95 -10.44 36.28
C ASN A 133 -25.51 -9.99 34.92
N ARG A 134 -24.68 -9.25 34.15
CA ARG A 134 -25.04 -8.79 32.80
C ARG A 134 -25.46 -9.98 31.92
N ASN A 135 -26.61 -9.86 31.26
CA ASN A 135 -27.23 -10.89 30.42
C ASN A 135 -27.71 -12.16 31.14
N GLU A 136 -27.61 -12.24 32.46
CA GLU A 136 -28.21 -13.35 33.22
C GLU A 136 -29.73 -13.19 33.34
N HIS A 137 -30.41 -14.32 33.49
CA HIS A 137 -31.85 -14.38 33.65
C HIS A 137 -32.27 -15.58 34.47
N TYR A 138 -33.39 -15.47 35.17
CA TYR A 138 -34.08 -16.60 35.76
C TYR A 138 -35.53 -16.66 35.27
N LYS A 139 -36.15 -17.83 35.40
CA LYS A 139 -37.52 -18.07 34.99
C LYS A 139 -38.34 -18.54 36.19
N VAL A 140 -39.60 -18.15 36.23
CA VAL A 140 -40.56 -18.59 37.24
C VAL A 140 -41.82 -18.99 36.53
N LEU A 141 -42.24 -20.24 36.73
CA LEU A 141 -43.51 -20.76 36.25
C LEU A 141 -44.55 -20.58 37.37
N VAL A 142 -45.64 -19.90 37.08
CA VAL A 142 -46.64 -19.48 38.05
C VAL A 142 -47.96 -20.16 37.70
N LEU A 143 -48.54 -20.84 38.68
CA LEU A 143 -49.91 -21.34 38.61
C LEU A 143 -50.84 -20.28 39.20
N LEU A 144 -51.78 -19.83 38.39
CA LEU A 144 -52.78 -18.84 38.70
C LEU A 144 -54.18 -19.45 38.62
N ASP A 145 -55.13 -18.90 39.37
CA ASP A 145 -56.56 -19.25 39.33
C ASP A 145 -57.37 -17.99 39.02
N GLU A 146 -58.45 -18.10 38.24
CA GLU A 146 -59.33 -16.95 38.01
C GLU A 146 -60.06 -16.58 39.32
N LEU A 147 -60.07 -15.28 39.66
CA LEU A 147 -60.85 -14.76 40.79
C LEU A 147 -62.31 -14.58 40.34
N ASP A 148 -63.27 -15.06 41.13
CA ASP A 148 -64.69 -14.85 40.89
C ASP A 148 -65.05 -13.37 41.04
N GLY A 149 -66.08 -12.89 40.32
CA GLY A 149 -66.37 -11.46 40.14
C GLY A 149 -66.59 -10.64 41.41
N ASP A 150 -66.91 -11.26 42.55
CA ASP A 150 -67.08 -10.58 43.84
C ASP A 150 -65.75 -10.41 44.63
N ASP A 151 -64.71 -11.18 44.30
CA ASP A 151 -63.39 -11.18 44.97
C ASP A 151 -62.30 -10.43 44.17
N ALA A 152 -62.63 -9.93 42.98
CA ALA A 152 -61.71 -9.16 42.15
C ALA A 152 -61.63 -7.70 42.64
N PRO A 153 -60.45 -7.17 43.00
CA PRO A 153 -60.31 -5.78 43.37
C PRO A 153 -60.65 -4.86 42.19
N ASP A 154 -61.68 -4.03 42.36
CA ASP A 154 -62.22 -3.13 41.33
C ASP A 154 -61.20 -2.01 41.00
N ARG A 155 -60.49 -2.15 39.87
CA ARG A 155 -59.44 -1.20 39.45
C ARG A 155 -59.37 -1.08 37.93
N ASP A 156 -59.58 0.14 37.42
CA ASP A 156 -59.51 0.49 35.99
C ASP A 156 -58.11 0.22 35.38
N GLY A 157 -58.04 -0.70 34.41
CA GLY A 157 -56.83 -0.94 33.61
C GLY A 157 -56.97 -2.12 32.63
N ASP A 158 -56.22 -2.06 31.52
CA ASP A 158 -56.15 -3.10 30.47
C ASP A 158 -55.81 -4.48 31.08
N GLU A 159 -56.79 -5.38 31.05
CA GLU A 159 -57.06 -6.33 32.15
C GLU A 159 -56.45 -7.73 31.97
N SER A 160 -55.47 -7.87 31.07
CA SER A 160 -54.92 -9.19 30.72
C SER A 160 -53.42 -9.35 31.00
N ASP A 161 -52.66 -8.25 31.11
CA ASP A 161 -51.20 -8.31 31.14
C ASP A 161 -50.60 -8.17 32.55
N ALA A 162 -49.62 -9.02 32.87
CA ALA A 162 -48.90 -8.95 34.13
C ALA A 162 -48.02 -7.68 34.24
N VAL A 163 -48.14 -6.97 35.36
CA VAL A 163 -47.45 -5.69 35.61
C VAL A 163 -46.45 -5.82 36.76
N MET A 164 -45.18 -5.50 36.53
CA MET A 164 -44.20 -5.45 37.61
C MET A 164 -44.37 -4.15 38.42
N VAL A 165 -44.51 -4.27 39.74
CA VAL A 165 -44.83 -3.15 40.63
C VAL A 165 -43.64 -2.68 41.47
N SER A 166 -42.51 -3.40 41.41
CA SER A 166 -41.31 -3.09 42.19
C SER A 166 -40.34 -2.16 41.48
N ARG A 167 -39.50 -1.50 42.29
CA ARG A 167 -38.41 -0.63 41.85
C ARG A 167 -37.07 -1.18 42.32
N ILE A 168 -36.01 -0.80 41.61
CA ILE A 168 -34.61 -1.09 41.99
C ILE A 168 -33.84 0.20 42.20
N LYS A 169 -32.91 0.20 43.14
CA LYS A 169 -32.06 1.34 43.48
C LYS A 169 -31.17 1.70 42.29
N GLY A 170 -31.17 2.98 41.90
CA GLY A 170 -30.33 3.47 40.81
C GLY A 170 -30.67 2.91 39.42
N GLY A 171 -31.83 2.28 39.27
CA GLY A 171 -32.23 1.61 38.04
C GLY A 171 -33.71 1.71 37.71
N ARG A 172 -34.13 1.01 36.66
CA ARG A 172 -35.55 0.86 36.29
C ARG A 172 -35.85 -0.59 35.95
N VAL A 173 -37.10 -0.98 36.16
CA VAL A 173 -37.63 -2.23 35.66
C VAL A 173 -38.53 -1.92 34.47
N THR A 174 -38.30 -2.56 33.32
CA THR A 174 -39.11 -2.33 32.11
C THR A 174 -39.53 -3.63 31.47
N ARG A 175 -40.74 -3.69 30.90
CA ARG A 175 -41.18 -4.82 30.09
C ARG A 175 -40.36 -4.89 28.81
N THR A 176 -39.71 -6.01 28.53
CA THR A 176 -38.90 -6.17 27.31
C THR A 176 -39.71 -6.82 26.19
N ARG A 177 -39.68 -6.19 25.01
CA ARG A 177 -40.18 -6.77 23.75
C ARG A 177 -38.97 -7.03 22.85
N TYR A 178 -38.92 -8.19 22.22
CA TYR A 178 -37.89 -8.50 21.23
C TYR A 178 -38.05 -7.58 20.02
N ARG A 179 -37.03 -6.77 19.70
CA ARG A 179 -36.96 -6.02 18.44
C ARG A 179 -35.79 -6.61 17.64
N ALA A 180 -36.09 -7.38 16.60
CA ALA A 180 -35.11 -7.78 15.61
C ALA A 180 -34.86 -6.60 14.66
N GLY A 181 -33.78 -5.85 14.87
CA GLY A 181 -33.40 -4.75 13.98
C GLY A 181 -32.19 -3.98 14.47
N VAL A 182 -31.40 -3.46 13.53
CA VAL A 182 -30.24 -2.60 13.80
C VAL A 182 -30.74 -1.29 14.43
N SER A 183 -30.10 -0.85 15.51
CA SER A 183 -30.52 0.37 16.22
C SER A 183 -30.40 1.60 15.31
N ARG A 184 -31.31 2.58 15.45
CA ARG A 184 -31.24 3.86 14.70
C ARG A 184 -29.90 4.58 14.88
N GLY A 185 -29.25 4.42 16.03
CA GLY A 185 -27.92 4.97 16.30
C GLY A 185 -26.82 4.28 15.50
N ALA A 186 -26.88 2.95 15.35
CA ALA A 186 -25.92 2.21 14.53
C ALA A 186 -26.05 2.55 13.03
N VAL A 187 -27.28 2.75 12.53
CA VAL A 187 -27.50 3.19 11.14
C VAL A 187 -26.90 4.59 10.93
N ALA A 188 -27.13 5.53 11.85
CA ALA A 188 -26.58 6.89 11.76
C ALA A 188 -25.03 6.89 11.76
N LEU A 189 -24.40 6.08 12.62
CA LEU A 189 -22.95 5.95 12.68
C LEU A 189 -22.36 5.42 11.36
N ILE A 190 -22.98 4.38 10.78
CA ILE A 190 -22.54 3.80 9.50
C ILE A 190 -22.65 4.83 8.38
N THR A 191 -23.73 5.62 8.34
CA THR A 191 -23.88 6.68 7.32
C THR A 191 -22.84 7.79 7.46
N VAL A 192 -22.48 8.17 8.69
CA VAL A 192 -21.42 9.17 8.95
C VAL A 192 -20.05 8.63 8.52
N MET A 193 -19.73 7.38 8.86
CA MET A 193 -18.46 6.77 8.44
C MET A 193 -18.33 6.65 6.91
N ALA A 194 -19.40 6.23 6.22
CA ALA A 194 -19.40 6.11 4.76
C ALA A 194 -19.22 7.48 4.07
N SER A 195 -19.90 8.52 4.58
CA SER A 195 -19.75 9.88 4.05
C SER A 195 -18.37 10.47 4.32
N LEU A 196 -17.73 10.13 5.45
CA LEU A 196 -16.36 10.54 5.75
C LEU A 196 -15.35 9.89 4.79
N ILE A 197 -15.55 8.62 4.43
CA ILE A 197 -14.71 7.91 3.45
C ILE A 197 -14.85 8.55 2.05
N VAL A 198 -16.08 8.88 1.65
CA VAL A 198 -16.33 9.57 0.37
C VAL A 198 -15.72 10.98 0.38
N ALA A 199 -15.84 11.73 1.48
CA ALA A 199 -15.22 13.04 1.61
C ALA A 199 -13.69 12.95 1.57
N LEU A 200 -13.08 11.96 2.22
CA LEU A 200 -11.65 11.67 2.13
C LEU A 200 -11.22 11.39 0.68
N TYR A 201 -12.01 10.65 -0.09
CA TYR A 201 -11.71 10.41 -1.51
C TYR A 201 -11.67 11.71 -2.34
N TYR A 202 -12.62 12.62 -2.13
CA TYR A 202 -12.64 13.91 -2.84
C TYR A 202 -11.54 14.88 -2.38
N VAL A 203 -11.18 14.87 -1.09
CA VAL A 203 -10.06 15.67 -0.56
C VAL A 203 -8.70 15.10 -0.98
N SER A 204 -8.60 13.78 -1.18
CA SER A 204 -7.38 13.12 -1.70
C SER A 204 -7.31 13.08 -3.23
N GLY A 205 -8.34 13.57 -3.92
CA GLY A 205 -8.44 13.60 -5.38
C GLY A 205 -7.57 14.66 -6.05
N GLU A 206 -7.02 15.60 -5.29
CA GLU A 206 -5.84 16.35 -5.69
C GLU A 206 -4.62 15.50 -5.33
N SER A 207 -4.19 14.69 -6.29
CA SER A 207 -2.79 14.28 -6.33
C SER A 207 -1.98 15.58 -6.36
N SER A 208 -1.48 16.02 -5.21
CA SER A 208 -0.37 16.96 -5.18
C SER A 208 0.77 16.25 -5.88
N THR A 209 0.91 16.48 -7.19
CA THR A 209 2.22 16.42 -7.83
C THR A 209 3.10 17.28 -6.95
N ALA A 210 4.13 16.71 -6.32
CA ALA A 210 5.13 17.50 -5.63
C ALA A 210 5.50 18.65 -6.58
N ALA A 211 5.39 19.90 -6.11
CA ALA A 211 5.72 21.04 -6.94
C ALA A 211 7.14 20.83 -7.46
N VAL A 212 7.30 20.75 -8.79
CA VAL A 212 8.60 20.56 -9.43
C VAL A 212 9.50 21.70 -8.99
N ASP A 213 10.72 21.36 -8.57
CA ASP A 213 11.67 22.36 -8.08
C ASP A 213 12.28 23.15 -9.23
N CYS A 214 11.57 24.19 -9.64
CA CYS A 214 11.88 25.02 -10.79
C CYS A 214 12.96 26.05 -10.49
N ALA A 215 13.99 26.05 -11.32
CA ALA A 215 15.06 27.03 -11.34
C ALA A 215 15.26 27.56 -12.76
N SER A 216 15.60 28.84 -12.90
CA SER A 216 15.84 29.50 -14.19
C SER A 216 17.32 29.72 -14.48
N GLY A 217 17.68 29.94 -15.74
CA GLY A 217 19.03 30.23 -16.20
C GLY A 217 19.43 29.36 -17.38
N GLU A 218 20.74 29.27 -17.62
CA GLU A 218 21.33 28.42 -18.65
C GLU A 218 22.03 27.21 -18.01
N LEU A 219 21.88 26.03 -18.60
CA LEU A 219 22.57 24.80 -18.20
C LEU A 219 23.13 24.10 -19.45
N THR A 220 24.42 23.78 -19.44
CA THR A 220 25.00 22.88 -20.44
C THR A 220 25.10 21.45 -19.89
N VAL A 221 24.54 20.48 -20.59
CA VAL A 221 24.65 19.05 -20.25
C VAL A 221 25.56 18.35 -21.25
N VAL A 222 26.60 17.65 -20.77
CA VAL A 222 27.59 16.96 -21.61
C VAL A 222 27.68 15.46 -21.30
N GLY A 223 28.25 14.69 -22.22
CA GLY A 223 28.77 13.35 -21.92
C GLY A 223 28.06 12.20 -22.65
N SER A 224 27.48 11.29 -21.87
CA SER A 224 26.95 9.99 -22.30
C SER A 224 25.99 10.09 -23.48
N THR A 225 26.36 9.48 -24.61
CA THR A 225 25.44 9.32 -25.76
C THR A 225 24.36 8.28 -25.47
N ALA A 226 24.66 7.31 -24.59
CA ALA A 226 23.76 6.27 -24.13
C ALA A 226 22.53 6.85 -23.43
N PHE A 227 22.77 7.90 -22.65
CA PHE A 227 21.77 8.54 -21.81
C PHE A 227 21.17 9.81 -22.43
N ARG A 228 21.66 10.22 -23.62
CA ARG A 228 21.19 11.43 -24.32
C ARG A 228 19.66 11.45 -24.51
N PRO A 229 18.98 10.39 -24.99
CA PRO A 229 17.53 10.42 -25.18
C PRO A 229 16.76 10.73 -23.89
N VAL A 230 17.19 10.14 -22.77
CA VAL A 230 16.61 10.40 -21.44
C VAL A 230 16.79 11.85 -21.03
N VAL A 231 18.00 12.41 -21.22
CA VAL A 231 18.29 13.80 -20.87
C VAL A 231 17.50 14.78 -21.74
N GLU A 232 17.37 14.50 -23.04
CA GLU A 232 16.61 15.34 -23.98
C GLU A 232 15.14 15.41 -23.60
N GLU A 233 14.52 14.27 -23.30
CA GLU A 233 13.13 14.20 -22.88
C GLU A 233 12.93 14.78 -21.47
N ALA A 234 13.81 14.47 -20.52
CA ALA A 234 13.76 15.05 -19.18
C ALA A 234 13.93 16.59 -19.21
N ALA A 235 14.81 17.11 -20.07
CA ALA A 235 14.98 18.55 -20.24
C ALA A 235 13.74 19.20 -20.87
N ALA A 236 13.12 18.57 -21.87
CA ALA A 236 11.86 19.04 -22.44
C ALA A 236 10.74 19.06 -21.40
N SER A 237 10.59 17.98 -20.63
CA SER A 237 9.58 17.86 -19.57
C SER A 237 9.81 18.83 -18.41
N TYR A 238 11.06 19.06 -18.01
CA TYR A 238 11.42 20.06 -16.99
C TYR A 238 11.06 21.48 -17.43
N ARG A 239 11.39 21.86 -18.68
CA ARG A 239 11.00 23.16 -19.23
C ARG A 239 9.49 23.34 -19.26
N GLU A 240 8.75 22.29 -19.59
CA GLU A 240 7.28 22.33 -19.59
C GLU A 240 6.72 22.51 -18.18
N ALA A 241 7.22 21.72 -17.22
CA ALA A 241 6.81 21.81 -15.83
C ALA A 241 7.12 23.17 -15.19
N CYS A 242 8.17 23.84 -15.67
CA CYS A 242 8.63 25.13 -15.14
C CYS A 242 8.19 26.34 -15.97
N ARG A 243 7.25 26.18 -16.91
CA ARG A 243 6.79 27.27 -17.79
C ARG A 243 6.21 28.47 -17.04
N ASP A 244 5.54 28.23 -15.91
CA ASP A 244 4.92 29.29 -15.09
C ASP A 244 5.88 29.86 -14.03
N ALA A 245 7.08 29.31 -13.90
CA ALA A 245 8.10 29.81 -12.97
C ALA A 245 8.74 31.10 -13.52
N PRO A 246 9.19 32.02 -12.64
CA PRO A 246 9.86 33.24 -13.07
C PRO A 246 11.23 32.93 -13.69
N GLY A 247 11.49 33.47 -14.88
CA GLY A 247 12.77 33.34 -15.58
C GLY A 247 12.71 32.33 -16.74
N GLU A 248 13.74 32.35 -17.58
CA GLU A 248 13.84 31.46 -18.75
C GLU A 248 14.70 30.23 -18.40
N VAL A 249 14.32 29.05 -18.90
CA VAL A 249 15.04 27.79 -18.67
C VAL A 249 15.67 27.33 -19.99
N GLU A 250 16.97 27.56 -20.14
CA GLU A 250 17.75 27.13 -21.30
C GLU A 250 18.63 25.93 -20.92
N ILE A 251 18.46 24.81 -21.65
CA ILE A 251 19.27 23.61 -21.43
C ILE A 251 19.91 23.18 -22.76
N HIS A 252 21.24 23.22 -22.85
CA HIS A 252 21.99 22.84 -24.04
C HIS A 252 22.62 21.46 -23.87
N ILE A 253 22.25 20.49 -24.71
CA ILE A 253 22.72 19.11 -24.59
C ILE A 253 23.79 18.82 -25.65
N ARG A 254 24.93 18.30 -25.21
CA ARG A 254 26.09 17.94 -26.07
C ARG A 254 26.65 16.58 -25.66
N ALA A 255 26.11 15.52 -26.23
CA ALA A 255 26.60 14.16 -25.96
C ALA A 255 27.69 13.75 -26.96
N ALA A 256 28.94 13.71 -26.50
CA ALA A 256 30.11 13.32 -27.31
C ALA A 256 30.83 12.06 -26.78
N GLY A 257 30.34 11.50 -25.67
CA GLY A 257 30.96 10.37 -24.98
C GLY A 257 31.27 10.71 -23.53
N SER A 258 31.23 9.68 -22.69
CA SER A 258 31.16 9.82 -21.24
C SER A 258 32.46 10.33 -20.62
N GLN A 259 33.61 9.80 -21.04
CA GLN A 259 34.90 10.30 -20.55
C GLN A 259 35.21 11.69 -21.09
N GLU A 260 34.73 12.01 -22.30
CA GLU A 260 34.86 13.36 -22.85
C GLU A 260 34.03 14.36 -22.03
N GLY A 261 32.77 14.05 -21.73
CA GLY A 261 31.92 14.91 -20.88
C GLY A 261 32.48 15.12 -19.47
N VAL A 262 33.01 14.06 -18.85
CA VAL A 262 33.71 14.16 -17.56
C VAL A 262 34.90 15.10 -17.64
N ARG A 263 35.73 14.98 -18.69
CA ARG A 263 36.88 15.88 -18.90
C ARG A 263 36.43 17.32 -19.15
N THR A 264 35.41 17.53 -19.98
CA THR A 264 34.86 18.85 -20.28
C THR A 264 34.34 19.56 -19.04
N LEU A 265 33.61 18.85 -18.16
CA LEU A 265 33.15 19.41 -16.90
C LEU A 265 34.30 19.76 -15.96
N ASP A 266 35.30 18.88 -15.84
CA ASP A 266 36.47 19.13 -14.99
C ASP A 266 37.27 20.34 -15.48
N GLU A 267 37.46 20.48 -16.79
CA GLU A 267 38.11 21.65 -17.41
C GLU A 267 37.32 22.94 -17.19
N ALA A 268 35.99 22.90 -17.39
CA ALA A 268 35.13 24.05 -17.15
C ALA A 268 35.14 24.48 -15.68
N GLY A 269 35.13 23.51 -14.76
CA GLY A 269 35.11 23.78 -13.33
C GLY A 269 36.42 24.33 -12.76
N ARG A 270 37.58 23.96 -13.32
CA ARG A 270 38.87 24.55 -12.93
C ARG A 270 38.97 26.05 -13.21
N GLY A 271 38.20 26.54 -14.19
CA GLY A 271 38.10 27.96 -14.53
C GLY A 271 36.90 28.67 -13.88
N ALA A 272 36.06 27.96 -13.14
CA ALA A 272 34.83 28.50 -12.55
C ALA A 272 35.08 29.14 -11.17
N GLY A 273 34.19 30.05 -10.77
CA GLY A 273 34.15 30.62 -9.42
C GLY A 273 33.59 29.66 -8.37
N GLU A 274 33.28 30.19 -7.18
CA GLU A 274 32.75 29.39 -6.06
C GLU A 274 31.45 28.63 -6.38
N ASP A 275 30.62 29.19 -7.27
CA ASP A 275 29.34 28.59 -7.71
C ASP A 275 29.51 27.43 -8.70
N GLY A 276 30.74 27.20 -9.18
CA GLY A 276 31.03 26.21 -10.21
C GLY A 276 30.50 26.60 -11.60
N PRO A 277 30.73 25.75 -12.61
CA PRO A 277 30.19 25.98 -13.95
C PRO A 277 28.70 25.63 -13.98
N ALA A 278 27.93 26.33 -14.81
CA ALA A 278 26.55 25.96 -15.15
C ALA A 278 26.52 24.73 -16.08
N MET A 279 27.09 23.61 -15.60
CA MET A 279 27.34 22.41 -16.38
C MET A 279 27.12 21.14 -15.57
N LEU A 280 26.53 20.13 -16.22
CA LEU A 280 26.33 18.79 -15.70
C LEU A 280 26.91 17.78 -16.69
N ALA A 281 27.62 16.76 -16.20
CA ALA A 281 28.11 15.68 -17.05
C ALA A 281 27.44 14.34 -16.70
N PHE A 282 26.88 13.67 -17.69
CA PHE A 282 26.41 12.29 -17.57
C PHE A 282 27.45 11.32 -18.11
N SER A 283 27.61 10.18 -17.47
CA SER A 283 28.57 9.15 -17.85
C SER A 283 28.08 7.77 -17.46
N ASP A 284 28.04 6.86 -18.43
CA ASP A 284 27.83 5.43 -18.26
C ASP A 284 29.08 4.81 -17.60
N GLY A 285 29.02 4.80 -16.28
CA GLY A 285 30.00 4.26 -15.35
C GLY A 285 30.85 5.33 -14.65
N ARG A 286 31.70 4.87 -13.74
CA ARG A 286 32.48 5.76 -12.87
C ARG A 286 33.52 6.57 -13.63
N LYS A 287 33.74 7.82 -13.21
CA LYS A 287 34.88 8.65 -13.60
C LYS A 287 36.19 8.02 -13.13
N GLY A 288 37.29 8.33 -13.83
CA GLY A 288 38.63 8.00 -13.36
C GLY A 288 39.06 8.82 -12.13
N ASP A 289 40.16 8.41 -11.51
CA ASP A 289 40.71 9.06 -10.31
C ASP A 289 41.28 10.46 -10.59
N GLY A 290 41.54 10.80 -11.85
CA GLY A 290 42.10 12.09 -12.29
C GLY A 290 41.18 13.31 -12.16
N HIS A 291 39.95 13.13 -11.66
CA HIS A 291 38.94 14.20 -11.55
C HIS A 291 38.38 14.31 -10.12
N PRO A 292 39.20 14.62 -9.10
CA PRO A 292 38.79 14.54 -7.69
C PRO A 292 37.71 15.56 -7.29
N GLN A 293 37.59 16.68 -8.00
CA GLN A 293 36.60 17.73 -7.72
C GLN A 293 35.18 17.40 -8.24
N LEU A 294 35.05 16.38 -9.09
CA LEU A 294 33.76 15.97 -9.61
C LEU A 294 33.01 15.11 -8.61
N LEU A 295 31.83 15.55 -8.20
CA LEU A 295 30.98 14.82 -7.25
C LEU A 295 30.05 13.87 -8.00
N PRO A 296 30.14 12.54 -7.78
CA PRO A 296 29.24 11.59 -8.40
C PRO A 296 27.84 11.60 -7.76
N ARG A 297 26.83 11.45 -8.60
CA ARG A 297 25.44 11.12 -8.23
C ARG A 297 24.96 9.99 -9.14
N PRO A 298 24.77 8.76 -8.63
CA PRO A 298 24.20 7.68 -9.44
C PRO A 298 22.73 8.03 -9.77
N VAL A 299 22.33 7.88 -11.04
CA VAL A 299 21.02 8.31 -11.56
C VAL A 299 20.16 7.12 -11.96
N SER A 300 20.69 6.26 -12.82
CA SER A 300 20.07 5.01 -13.24
C SER A 300 21.13 3.92 -13.38
N PHE A 301 20.69 2.68 -13.61
CA PHE A 301 21.54 1.73 -14.32
C PHE A 301 20.85 1.29 -15.61
N SER A 302 21.68 1.10 -16.64
CA SER A 302 21.29 0.82 -18.01
C SER A 302 21.79 -0.55 -18.41
N LEU A 303 20.98 -1.26 -19.20
CA LEU A 303 21.37 -2.50 -19.84
C LEU A 303 21.91 -2.22 -21.23
N PHE A 304 22.92 -2.97 -21.61
CA PHE A 304 23.46 -2.97 -22.95
C PHE A 304 23.29 -4.35 -23.55
N THR A 305 23.29 -4.42 -24.87
CA THR A 305 23.18 -5.67 -25.61
C THR A 305 24.15 -5.69 -26.78
N LEU A 306 24.49 -6.89 -27.22
CA LEU A 306 25.18 -7.11 -28.47
C LEU A 306 24.14 -7.14 -29.60
N VAL A 307 24.45 -6.50 -30.72
CA VAL A 307 23.55 -6.44 -31.88
C VAL A 307 24.23 -6.94 -33.13
N VAL A 308 23.47 -7.67 -33.95
CA VAL A 308 23.90 -8.16 -35.26
C VAL A 308 22.82 -7.89 -36.30
N GLY A 309 23.21 -7.87 -37.58
CA GLY A 309 22.24 -7.94 -38.68
C GLY A 309 21.53 -9.30 -38.70
N LYS A 310 20.27 -9.33 -39.14
CA LYS A 310 19.44 -10.56 -39.15
C LYS A 310 20.06 -11.68 -40.01
N GLU A 311 20.82 -11.32 -41.03
CA GLU A 311 21.55 -12.22 -41.92
C GLU A 311 22.70 -12.95 -41.24
N ALA A 312 23.17 -12.53 -40.05
CA ALA A 312 24.23 -13.24 -39.32
C ALA A 312 23.76 -14.62 -38.80
N GLY A 313 22.44 -14.82 -38.63
CA GLY A 313 21.86 -16.09 -38.19
C GLY A 313 22.18 -16.50 -36.75
N VAL A 314 22.77 -15.61 -35.94
CA VAL A 314 23.10 -15.87 -34.53
C VAL A 314 22.07 -15.26 -33.60
N GLN A 315 21.63 -16.04 -32.60
CA GLN A 315 20.64 -15.60 -31.62
C GLN A 315 21.14 -15.52 -30.17
N ASP A 316 22.23 -16.23 -29.89
CA ASP A 316 22.75 -16.39 -28.54
C ASP A 316 24.24 -16.65 -28.60
N LEU A 317 24.99 -16.05 -27.68
CA LEU A 317 26.42 -16.25 -27.54
C LEU A 317 26.78 -16.43 -26.07
N THR A 318 27.64 -17.41 -25.81
CA THR A 318 28.30 -17.54 -24.49
C THR A 318 29.36 -16.45 -24.30
N PRO A 319 29.68 -16.05 -23.05
CA PRO A 319 30.78 -15.13 -22.77
C PRO A 319 32.11 -15.55 -23.40
N GLU A 320 32.40 -16.85 -23.43
CA GLU A 320 33.60 -17.42 -24.05
C GLU A 320 33.60 -17.22 -25.57
N GLN A 321 32.46 -17.40 -26.25
CA GLN A 321 32.34 -17.11 -27.68
C GLN A 321 32.53 -15.63 -27.96
N ILE A 322 31.91 -14.74 -27.17
CA ILE A 322 32.08 -13.29 -27.31
C ILE A 322 33.56 -12.91 -27.18
N ARG A 323 34.26 -13.39 -26.15
CA ARG A 323 35.71 -13.15 -25.99
C ARG A 323 36.54 -13.69 -27.16
N ARG A 324 36.18 -14.85 -27.70
CA ARG A 324 36.88 -15.43 -28.88
C ARG A 324 36.62 -14.64 -30.16
N ILE A 325 35.42 -14.11 -30.34
CA ILE A 325 35.09 -13.18 -31.44
C ILE A 325 35.91 -11.90 -31.31
N TYR A 326 35.89 -11.24 -30.15
CA TYR A 326 36.65 -10.00 -29.92
C TYR A 326 38.15 -10.23 -30.02
N SER A 327 38.69 -11.37 -29.58
CA SER A 327 40.12 -11.68 -29.78
C SER A 327 40.51 -12.02 -31.24
N GLY A 328 39.54 -12.13 -32.15
CA GLY A 328 39.74 -12.53 -33.54
C GLY A 328 40.07 -14.01 -33.73
N ARG A 329 39.82 -14.86 -32.72
CA ARG A 329 39.90 -16.33 -32.84
C ARG A 329 38.72 -16.89 -33.63
N TYR A 330 37.54 -16.32 -33.43
CA TYR A 330 36.38 -16.54 -34.31
C TYR A 330 36.24 -15.33 -35.22
N ARG A 331 36.15 -15.60 -36.52
CA ARG A 331 36.15 -14.56 -37.57
C ARG A 331 35.00 -14.72 -38.53
N ASN A 332 34.24 -15.79 -38.42
CA ASN A 332 33.06 -16.06 -39.22
C ASN A 332 31.93 -16.55 -38.31
N TRP A 333 30.69 -16.14 -38.60
CA TRP A 333 29.54 -16.50 -37.80
C TRP A 333 29.28 -18.02 -37.76
N LYS A 334 29.68 -18.77 -38.79
CA LYS A 334 29.60 -20.24 -38.78
C LYS A 334 30.45 -20.90 -37.69
N ASP A 335 31.50 -20.23 -37.21
CA ASP A 335 32.34 -20.72 -36.11
C ASP A 335 31.57 -20.80 -34.78
N VAL A 336 30.44 -20.10 -34.70
CA VAL A 336 29.55 -20.01 -33.52
C VAL A 336 28.10 -20.39 -33.84
N GLY A 337 27.86 -21.06 -34.97
CA GLY A 337 26.55 -21.61 -35.34
C GLY A 337 25.63 -20.65 -36.12
N GLY A 338 26.16 -19.53 -36.61
CA GLY A 338 25.45 -18.64 -37.55
C GLY A 338 25.72 -18.96 -39.02
N GLU A 339 25.42 -18.00 -39.88
CA GLU A 339 25.61 -18.10 -41.33
C GLU A 339 27.10 -18.02 -41.75
N ASP A 340 27.44 -18.43 -42.97
CA ASP A 340 28.80 -18.29 -43.51
C ASP A 340 29.10 -16.83 -43.91
N LEU A 341 29.27 -15.98 -42.89
CA LEU A 341 29.52 -14.55 -43.04
C LEU A 341 30.70 -14.11 -42.18
N PRO A 342 31.63 -13.28 -42.71
CA PRO A 342 32.73 -12.73 -41.93
C PRO A 342 32.21 -11.79 -40.83
N ILE A 343 32.88 -11.79 -39.68
CA ILE A 343 32.53 -10.92 -38.55
C ILE A 343 33.27 -9.58 -38.69
N ALA A 344 32.51 -8.49 -38.66
CA ALA A 344 33.03 -7.12 -38.57
C ALA A 344 32.62 -6.48 -37.24
N LEU A 345 33.58 -6.14 -36.38
CA LEU A 345 33.32 -5.48 -35.10
C LEU A 345 33.10 -3.98 -35.32
N VAL A 346 31.95 -3.48 -34.89
CA VAL A 346 31.60 -2.07 -34.87
C VAL A 346 31.71 -1.59 -33.42
N GLY A 347 32.87 -1.05 -33.07
CA GLY A 347 33.15 -0.55 -31.72
C GLY A 347 32.90 0.95 -31.57
N ARG A 348 33.13 1.45 -30.36
CA ARG A 348 33.11 2.88 -30.03
C ARG A 348 34.52 3.42 -29.78
N TYR A 349 34.68 4.74 -29.84
CA TYR A 349 35.90 5.41 -29.37
C TYR A 349 36.20 5.08 -27.90
N SER A 350 37.46 5.20 -27.49
CA SER A 350 37.90 4.91 -26.12
C SER A 350 37.26 5.79 -25.04
N SER A 351 36.62 6.91 -25.43
CA SER A 351 35.86 7.78 -24.53
C SER A 351 34.45 7.27 -24.18
N SER A 352 33.97 6.21 -24.84
CA SER A 352 32.65 5.60 -24.60
C SER A 352 32.63 4.79 -23.32
N GLY A 353 31.64 5.03 -22.45
CA GLY A 353 31.45 4.18 -21.27
C GLY A 353 30.77 2.85 -21.60
N SER A 354 29.93 2.78 -22.64
CA SER A 354 29.36 1.51 -23.12
C SER A 354 30.44 0.53 -23.59
N ARG A 355 31.47 1.03 -24.30
CA ARG A 355 32.69 0.27 -24.59
C ARG A 355 33.35 -0.24 -23.31
N ARG A 356 33.55 0.66 -22.35
CA ARG A 356 34.21 0.30 -21.09
C ARG A 356 33.41 -0.73 -20.31
N ALA A 357 32.08 -0.63 -20.28
CA ALA A 357 31.21 -1.61 -19.67
C ALA A 357 31.32 -2.98 -20.36
N LEU A 358 31.42 -3.02 -21.68
CA LEU A 358 31.67 -4.26 -22.43
C LEU A 358 33.01 -4.90 -22.04
N GLU A 359 34.08 -4.10 -22.06
CA GLU A 359 35.44 -4.54 -21.72
C GLU A 359 35.49 -5.08 -20.28
N GLU A 360 34.95 -4.33 -19.31
CA GLU A 360 34.95 -4.71 -17.89
C GLU A 360 34.07 -5.93 -17.61
N ARG A 361 32.87 -6.02 -18.20
CA ARG A 361 31.84 -6.99 -17.76
C ARG A 361 31.74 -8.23 -18.62
N VAL A 362 31.93 -8.10 -19.93
CA VAL A 362 31.72 -9.20 -20.88
C VAL A 362 33.07 -9.77 -21.31
N LEU A 363 34.02 -8.89 -21.66
CA LEU A 363 35.34 -9.30 -22.12
C LEU A 363 36.30 -9.70 -20.99
N GLY A 364 35.87 -9.57 -19.73
CA GLY A 364 36.66 -9.98 -18.56
C GLY A 364 37.87 -9.09 -18.31
N GLY A 365 37.74 -7.78 -18.57
CA GLY A 365 38.81 -6.79 -18.45
C GLY A 365 39.73 -6.70 -19.66
N ALA A 366 39.53 -7.50 -20.70
CA ALA A 366 40.26 -7.35 -21.95
C ALA A 366 39.74 -6.14 -22.74
N THR A 367 40.67 -5.37 -23.31
CA THR A 367 40.33 -4.25 -24.19
C THR A 367 39.86 -4.75 -25.54
N GLU A 368 39.01 -3.97 -26.22
CA GLU A 368 38.69 -4.22 -27.61
C GLU A 368 39.96 -4.21 -28.50
N PRO A 369 39.96 -4.93 -29.63
CA PRO A 369 41.05 -4.88 -30.58
C PRO A 369 41.34 -3.47 -31.10
N ASN A 370 42.56 -3.25 -31.56
CA ASN A 370 42.92 -2.01 -32.22
C ASN A 370 42.06 -1.75 -33.47
N PHE A 371 41.90 -0.49 -33.83
CA PHE A 371 41.27 -0.10 -35.10
C PHE A 371 41.97 -0.76 -36.31
N THR A 372 41.20 -1.35 -37.23
CA THR A 372 41.72 -1.97 -38.46
C THR A 372 40.93 -1.63 -39.73
N SER A 373 39.82 -0.89 -39.65
CA SER A 373 38.93 -0.65 -40.78
C SER A 373 38.20 0.67 -40.64
N GLN A 374 38.19 1.48 -41.70
CA GLN A 374 37.43 2.73 -41.74
C GLN A 374 35.94 2.48 -42.07
N ASP A 375 35.68 1.63 -43.04
CA ASP A 375 34.36 1.35 -43.63
C ASP A 375 33.66 0.12 -43.03
N CYS A 376 34.29 -0.56 -42.06
CA CYS A 376 33.86 -1.82 -41.47
C CYS A 376 33.79 -3.01 -42.46
N ARG A 377 34.34 -2.88 -43.66
CA ARG A 377 34.27 -3.89 -44.73
C ARG A 377 35.66 -4.31 -45.19
N SER A 378 36.56 -3.34 -45.31
CA SER A 378 37.92 -3.53 -45.79
C SER A 378 38.93 -3.27 -44.67
N ARG A 379 39.97 -4.11 -44.60
CA ARG A 379 41.04 -3.97 -43.62
C ARG A 379 42.08 -2.98 -44.14
N VAL A 380 42.40 -1.98 -43.32
CA VAL A 380 43.62 -1.16 -43.45
C VAL A 380 44.79 -2.04 -43.04
N ALA A 381 45.85 -2.11 -43.84
CA ALA A 381 46.96 -3.05 -43.66
C ALA A 381 47.62 -2.94 -42.27
N ARG A 382 47.15 -3.76 -41.32
CA ARG A 382 47.69 -3.97 -39.98
C ARG A 382 47.80 -5.47 -39.72
N PRO A 383 49.02 -6.05 -39.76
CA PRO A 383 49.21 -7.50 -39.69
C PRO A 383 49.07 -8.08 -38.28
N ASP A 384 49.08 -7.25 -37.24
CA ASP A 384 49.12 -7.64 -35.83
C ASP A 384 47.74 -7.83 -35.17
N ASN A 385 46.66 -7.33 -35.80
CA ASN A 385 45.31 -7.49 -35.27
C ASN A 385 44.45 -8.44 -36.11
N PRO A 386 44.08 -9.61 -35.57
CA PRO A 386 43.32 -10.60 -36.31
C PRO A 386 41.84 -10.24 -36.53
N ALA A 387 41.22 -9.37 -35.75
CA ALA A 387 39.82 -8.97 -35.91
C ALA A 387 39.65 -7.85 -36.94
N LEU A 388 38.54 -7.81 -37.67
CA LEU A 388 38.14 -6.66 -38.48
C LEU A 388 37.33 -5.73 -37.58
N ARG A 389 37.87 -4.56 -37.22
CA ARG A 389 37.21 -3.59 -36.35
C ARG A 389 37.23 -2.18 -36.90
N CYS A 390 36.10 -1.50 -36.84
CA CYS A 390 35.92 -0.07 -37.08
C CYS A 390 35.35 0.62 -35.83
N GLU A 391 35.35 1.95 -35.81
CA GLU A 391 34.89 2.75 -34.67
C GLU A 391 33.82 3.77 -35.08
N ARG A 392 32.89 4.04 -34.16
CA ARG A 392 31.82 5.04 -34.28
C ARG A 392 31.74 5.93 -33.04
N GLY A 393 31.26 7.16 -33.24
CA GLY A 393 31.17 8.19 -32.21
C GLY A 393 29.96 8.05 -31.31
N SER A 394 28.82 7.58 -31.83
CA SER A 394 27.54 7.52 -31.11
C SER A 394 26.92 6.13 -31.11
N THR A 395 25.88 5.95 -30.29
CA THR A 395 25.04 4.74 -30.30
C THR A 395 24.38 4.57 -31.67
N ASP A 396 23.73 5.62 -32.18
CA ASP A 396 23.00 5.59 -33.45
C ASP A 396 23.92 5.16 -34.61
N GLU A 397 25.14 5.72 -34.67
CA GLU A 397 26.12 5.35 -35.69
C GLU A 397 26.53 3.87 -35.62
N VAL A 398 26.59 3.27 -34.43
CA VAL A 398 26.83 1.83 -34.28
C VAL A 398 25.65 1.04 -34.83
N LEU A 399 24.43 1.33 -34.37
CA LEU A 399 23.21 0.63 -34.81
C LEU A 399 23.03 0.70 -36.33
N ASP A 400 23.25 1.89 -36.91
CA ASP A 400 23.18 2.11 -38.36
C ASP A 400 24.25 1.36 -39.14
N THR A 401 25.47 1.34 -38.60
CA THR A 401 26.56 0.60 -39.24
C THR A 401 26.33 -0.91 -39.18
N VAL A 402 25.84 -1.43 -38.05
CA VAL A 402 25.54 -2.86 -37.91
C VAL A 402 24.43 -3.28 -38.87
N ALA A 403 23.39 -2.46 -39.03
CA ALA A 403 22.32 -2.74 -39.98
C ALA A 403 22.78 -2.67 -41.45
N ALA A 404 23.80 -1.86 -41.75
CA ALA A 404 24.27 -1.63 -43.12
C ALA A 404 25.43 -2.55 -43.57
N VAL A 405 26.07 -3.26 -42.64
CA VAL A 405 27.27 -4.06 -42.91
C VAL A 405 26.97 -5.53 -42.61
N PRO A 406 26.86 -6.37 -43.66
CA PRO A 406 26.58 -7.79 -43.48
C PRO A 406 27.56 -8.48 -42.54
N GLY A 407 27.03 -9.18 -41.54
CA GLY A 407 27.84 -9.88 -40.54
C GLY A 407 28.51 -8.98 -39.49
N ALA A 408 28.12 -7.70 -39.40
CA ALA A 408 28.61 -6.83 -38.35
C ALA A 408 28.10 -7.24 -36.95
N LEU A 409 28.94 -7.03 -35.95
CA LEU A 409 28.63 -7.12 -34.52
C LEU A 409 28.93 -5.78 -33.88
N GLY A 410 27.92 -5.17 -33.27
CA GLY A 410 28.08 -3.98 -32.45
C GLY A 410 27.42 -4.15 -31.09
N TYR A 411 27.29 -3.03 -30.37
CA TYR A 411 26.61 -2.99 -29.09
C TYR A 411 25.97 -1.63 -28.85
N ALA A 412 24.89 -1.63 -28.09
CA ALA A 412 24.11 -0.45 -27.77
C ALA A 412 23.32 -0.68 -26.48
N GLU A 413 22.68 0.37 -26.00
CA GLU A 413 21.68 0.30 -24.93
C GLU A 413 20.53 -0.60 -25.38
N ALA A 414 20.05 -1.47 -24.49
CA ALA A 414 19.07 -2.50 -24.84
C ALA A 414 17.77 -1.91 -25.42
N HIS A 415 17.31 -0.78 -24.86
CA HIS A 415 16.13 -0.07 -25.35
C HIS A 415 16.33 0.51 -26.75
N ALA A 416 17.47 1.19 -27.00
CA ALA A 416 17.78 1.75 -28.32
C ALA A 416 17.92 0.65 -29.38
N ALA A 417 18.56 -0.47 -29.04
CA ALA A 417 18.63 -1.63 -29.92
C ALA A 417 17.24 -2.24 -30.19
N ALA A 418 16.39 -2.33 -29.17
CA ALA A 418 15.05 -2.91 -29.29
C ALA A 418 14.13 -2.08 -30.20
N ALA A 419 14.30 -0.75 -30.23
CA ALA A 419 13.61 0.12 -31.18
C ALA A 419 13.95 -0.21 -32.66
N GLU A 420 15.04 -0.93 -32.89
CA GLU A 420 15.56 -1.30 -34.20
C GLU A 420 15.42 -2.80 -34.53
N ALA A 421 14.56 -3.52 -33.77
CA ALA A 421 14.35 -4.97 -33.92
C ALA A 421 13.82 -5.41 -35.29
N ASP A 422 13.31 -4.49 -36.11
CA ASP A 422 12.91 -4.75 -37.50
C ASP A 422 14.10 -5.00 -38.42
N ARG A 423 15.26 -4.41 -38.11
CA ARG A 423 16.50 -4.53 -38.92
C ARG A 423 17.64 -5.26 -38.20
N LEU A 424 17.65 -5.24 -36.88
CA LEU A 424 18.70 -5.85 -36.05
C LEU A 424 18.17 -7.02 -35.25
N HIS A 425 19.10 -7.85 -34.78
CA HIS A 425 18.84 -8.88 -33.78
C HIS A 425 19.66 -8.58 -32.51
N LEU A 426 18.98 -8.57 -31.36
CA LEU A 426 19.60 -8.44 -30.06
C LEU A 426 20.06 -9.81 -29.60
N VAL A 427 21.37 -10.00 -29.53
CA VAL A 427 21.99 -11.28 -29.19
C VAL A 427 21.86 -11.52 -27.68
N ARG A 428 21.32 -12.69 -27.31
CA ARG A 428 21.30 -13.14 -25.92
C ARG A 428 22.70 -13.50 -25.45
N ILE A 429 22.95 -13.35 -24.16
CA ILE A 429 24.21 -13.74 -23.53
C ILE A 429 23.93 -14.92 -22.61
N ASP A 430 24.46 -16.10 -22.95
CA ASP A 430 24.24 -17.35 -22.21
C ASP A 430 22.74 -17.67 -22.00
N GLY A 431 21.95 -17.50 -23.07
CA GLY A 431 20.51 -17.68 -23.07
C GLY A 431 19.70 -16.56 -22.42
N GLN A 432 20.35 -15.57 -21.78
CA GLN A 432 19.68 -14.46 -21.10
C GLN A 432 19.48 -13.26 -22.03
N PRO A 433 18.24 -12.75 -22.19
CA PRO A 433 18.00 -11.47 -22.87
C PRO A 433 18.42 -10.28 -21.99
N ALA A 434 18.64 -9.13 -22.64
CA ALA A 434 18.98 -7.87 -21.98
C ALA A 434 17.74 -7.25 -21.31
N GLU A 435 17.26 -7.87 -20.24
CA GLU A 435 16.08 -7.46 -19.47
C GLU A 435 16.42 -7.09 -18.03
N LEU A 436 15.70 -6.10 -17.47
CA LEU A 436 15.94 -5.60 -16.11
C LEU A 436 15.87 -6.71 -15.07
N ASP A 437 14.85 -7.56 -15.15
CA ASP A 437 14.68 -8.70 -14.23
C ASP A 437 15.85 -9.70 -14.29
N ALA A 438 16.46 -9.90 -15.47
CA ALA A 438 17.62 -10.77 -15.63
C ALA A 438 18.89 -10.15 -15.02
N ALA A 439 19.06 -8.84 -15.17
CA ALA A 439 20.13 -8.13 -14.50
C ALA A 439 19.96 -8.15 -12.99
N ASP A 440 18.74 -7.87 -12.48
CA ASP A 440 18.43 -7.86 -11.04
C ASP A 440 18.69 -9.22 -10.37
N ARG A 441 18.49 -10.33 -11.08
CA ARG A 441 18.87 -11.69 -10.63
C ARG A 441 20.36 -12.00 -10.74
N GLY A 442 21.17 -11.08 -11.26
CA GLY A 442 22.61 -11.25 -11.46
C GLY A 442 22.99 -12.20 -12.60
N VAL A 443 22.05 -12.56 -13.48
CA VAL A 443 22.29 -13.53 -14.57
C VAL A 443 22.65 -12.86 -15.90
N TYR A 444 22.34 -11.57 -16.08
CA TYR A 444 22.73 -10.82 -17.27
C TYR A 444 23.93 -9.88 -16.98
N PRO A 445 25.07 -10.02 -17.66
CA PRO A 445 26.32 -9.36 -17.25
C PRO A 445 26.50 -7.94 -17.78
N TYR A 446 25.82 -7.57 -18.87
CA TYR A 446 26.16 -6.36 -19.63
C TYR A 446 25.31 -5.15 -19.23
N TRP A 447 25.78 -4.43 -18.21
CA TRP A 447 25.10 -3.25 -17.66
C TRP A 447 26.12 -2.22 -17.16
N ALA A 448 25.69 -0.96 -17.03
CA ALA A 448 26.48 0.10 -16.38
C ALA A 448 25.57 1.02 -15.56
N THR A 449 26.14 1.62 -14.51
CA THR A 449 25.49 2.67 -13.74
C THR A 449 25.69 4.00 -14.44
N GLU A 450 24.63 4.74 -14.71
CA GLU A 450 24.72 6.12 -15.18
C GLU A 450 24.98 7.05 -13.98
N TYR A 451 25.99 7.89 -14.10
CA TYR A 451 26.34 8.89 -13.10
C TYR A 451 26.18 10.29 -13.67
N ALA A 452 25.50 11.15 -12.93
CA ALA A 452 25.59 12.59 -13.08
C ALA A 452 26.76 13.11 -12.23
N TYR A 453 27.56 14.01 -12.81
CA TYR A 453 28.67 14.67 -12.16
C TYR A 453 28.45 16.18 -12.15
N THR A 454 28.69 16.78 -10.99
CA THR A 454 28.83 18.23 -10.81
C THR A 454 30.28 18.53 -10.43
N TYR A 455 30.77 19.73 -10.76
CA TYR A 455 32.04 20.20 -10.21
C TYR A 455 31.77 20.87 -8.86
N GLY A 456 32.22 20.25 -7.77
CA GLY A 456 31.80 20.66 -6.44
C GLY A 456 30.28 20.55 -6.21
N GLN A 457 29.78 21.26 -5.21
CA GLN A 457 28.36 21.32 -4.89
C GLN A 457 27.76 22.59 -5.52
N PRO A 458 26.83 22.48 -6.50
CA PRO A 458 26.22 23.66 -7.10
C PRO A 458 25.30 24.39 -6.10
N PRO A 459 25.06 25.70 -6.28
CA PRO A 459 24.08 26.45 -5.49
C PRO A 459 22.70 25.75 -5.53
N ALA A 460 22.01 25.70 -4.39
CA ALA A 460 20.78 24.91 -4.24
C ALA A 460 19.64 25.37 -5.16
N ASP A 461 19.59 26.67 -5.43
CA ASP A 461 18.65 27.40 -6.29
C ASP A 461 19.09 27.50 -7.76
N SER A 462 20.26 26.93 -8.11
CA SER A 462 20.73 26.91 -9.50
C SER A 462 19.96 25.92 -10.37
N LEU A 463 19.87 26.21 -11.67
CA LEU A 463 19.32 25.28 -12.67
C LEU A 463 20.06 23.93 -12.69
N VAL A 464 21.37 23.91 -12.42
CA VAL A 464 22.14 22.66 -12.29
C VAL A 464 21.55 21.78 -11.18
N ALA A 465 21.31 22.36 -10.00
CA ALA A 465 20.81 21.63 -8.85
C ALA A 465 19.33 21.25 -9.01
N GLY A 466 18.50 22.15 -9.55
CA GLY A 466 17.08 21.89 -9.84
C GLY A 466 16.90 20.76 -10.86
N PHE A 467 17.57 20.84 -12.01
CA PHE A 467 17.49 19.79 -13.03
C PHE A 467 18.05 18.45 -12.54
N LEU A 468 19.13 18.47 -11.76
CA LEU A 468 19.68 17.26 -11.15
C LEU A 468 18.71 16.62 -10.15
N ARG A 469 17.99 17.40 -9.33
CA ARG A 469 16.93 16.88 -8.45
C ARG A 469 15.79 16.32 -9.26
N TYR A 470 15.33 17.04 -10.29
CA TYR A 470 14.24 16.60 -11.15
C TYR A 470 14.50 15.21 -11.76
N ILE A 471 15.68 15.00 -12.35
CA ILE A 471 16.02 13.73 -13.00
C ILE A 471 16.31 12.59 -12.00
N THR A 472 16.65 12.91 -10.74
CA THR A 472 17.03 11.89 -9.74
C THR A 472 15.95 11.58 -8.72
N LEU A 473 14.99 12.47 -8.46
CA LEU A 473 14.03 12.36 -7.35
C LEU A 473 12.57 12.63 -7.73
N GLU A 474 12.32 13.28 -8.87
CA GLU A 474 10.97 13.72 -9.25
C GLU A 474 10.49 12.98 -10.52
N VAL A 475 9.62 13.62 -11.30
CA VAL A 475 9.01 13.06 -12.52
C VAL A 475 10.05 12.64 -13.56
N GLY A 476 11.28 13.19 -13.50
CA GLY A 476 12.36 12.75 -14.38
C GLY A 476 12.75 11.27 -14.21
N GLN A 477 12.38 10.63 -13.09
CA GLN A 477 12.52 9.18 -12.94
C GLN A 477 11.58 8.37 -13.86
N ASP A 478 10.40 8.91 -14.18
CA ASP A 478 9.46 8.23 -15.08
C ASP A 478 10.03 8.21 -16.50
N VAL A 479 10.68 9.30 -16.93
CA VAL A 479 11.41 9.34 -18.21
C VAL A 479 12.50 8.26 -18.26
N ILE A 480 13.26 8.07 -17.17
CA ILE A 480 14.26 7.00 -17.10
C ILE A 480 13.61 5.62 -17.33
N ARG A 481 12.44 5.36 -16.71
CA ARG A 481 11.70 4.10 -16.85
C ARG A 481 11.17 3.89 -18.27
N GLU A 482 10.65 4.95 -18.90
CA GLU A 482 10.12 4.92 -20.27
C GLU A 482 11.20 4.54 -21.29
N HIS A 483 12.43 4.98 -21.08
CA HIS A 483 13.60 4.57 -21.87
C HIS A 483 14.20 3.21 -21.47
N GLY A 484 13.46 2.40 -20.71
CA GLY A 484 13.84 1.03 -20.36
C GLY A 484 15.01 0.92 -19.38
N GLN A 485 15.33 2.00 -18.66
CA GLN A 485 16.37 2.02 -17.63
C GLN A 485 15.75 1.95 -16.24
N ARG A 486 16.55 1.56 -15.24
CA ARG A 486 16.10 1.53 -13.84
C ARG A 486 16.65 2.73 -13.08
N PRO A 487 15.80 3.64 -12.55
CA PRO A 487 16.24 4.66 -11.62
C PRO A 487 16.95 4.06 -10.40
N CYS A 488 18.04 4.68 -9.94
CA CYS A 488 18.75 4.19 -8.76
C CYS A 488 17.88 4.21 -7.50
N ALA A 489 16.91 5.13 -7.43
CA ALA A 489 15.98 5.25 -6.32
C ALA A 489 15.06 4.02 -6.16
N ASP A 490 14.85 3.25 -7.24
CA ASP A 490 14.02 2.03 -7.22
C ASP A 490 14.76 0.84 -6.61
N LEU A 491 16.08 0.94 -6.43
CA LEU A 491 16.90 -0.15 -5.92
C LEU A 491 16.95 -0.18 -4.39
N ALA A 492 17.10 -1.38 -3.83
CA ALA A 492 17.25 -1.57 -2.39
C ALA A 492 18.45 -0.80 -1.79
N ASN A 493 19.50 -0.57 -2.58
CA ASN A 493 20.61 0.30 -2.21
C ASN A 493 20.88 1.35 -3.30
N PRO A 494 20.20 2.51 -3.23
CA PRO A 494 20.32 3.56 -4.25
C PRO A 494 21.75 4.10 -4.41
N ARG A 495 22.58 4.01 -3.37
CA ARG A 495 23.97 4.51 -3.42
C ARG A 495 24.89 3.61 -4.24
N LEU A 496 24.63 2.31 -4.26
CA LEU A 496 25.40 1.38 -5.07
C LEU A 496 24.94 1.38 -6.52
N CYS A 497 23.65 1.60 -6.76
CA CYS A 497 22.99 1.64 -8.05
C CYS A 497 23.50 0.60 -9.05
N ARG A 498 23.35 -0.66 -8.65
CA ARG A 498 23.74 -1.83 -9.42
C ARG A 498 22.73 -2.95 -9.15
N PRO A 499 22.61 -3.91 -10.07
CA PRO A 499 21.85 -5.13 -9.81
C PRO A 499 22.36 -5.88 -8.57
N SER A 500 21.47 -6.63 -7.93
CA SER A 500 21.70 -7.31 -6.64
C SER A 500 22.78 -8.37 -6.65
#